data_AF-A0A640C4P5-F1
#
_entry.id   AF-A0A640C4P5-F1
#
_cell.length_a   1.000
_cell.length_b   1.000
_cell.length_c   1.000
_cell.angle_alpha   90.00
_cell.angle_beta   90.00
_cell.angle_gamma   90.00
#
_symmetry.space_group_name_H-M   'P 1'
#
loop_
_entity.id
_entity.type
_entity.pdbx_description
1 polymer ?
#
loop_
_entity_poly.entity_id
_entity_poly.type
_entity_poly.pdbx_seq_one_letter_code
_entity_poly.pdbx_strand_id
1 'polypeptide(L)' 'MKFSFVSLFPNLMEFYFQDSILARAKEKKLFKLNFYNPRDFSK' A
#
# COMPACT_ATOMS: atom_id res chain seq x y z
N MET A 1 -0.58 11.11 7.04
CA MET A 1 -1.86 10.60 6.48
C MET A 1 -1.81 9.08 6.33
N LYS A 2 -2.93 8.34 6.44
CA LYS A 2 -2.93 6.87 6.35
C LYS A 2 -3.91 6.42 5.25
N PHE A 3 -3.41 5.61 4.31
CA PHE A 3 -4.21 5.00 3.26
C PHE A 3 -4.25 3.49 3.44
N SER A 4 -5.43 2.91 3.26
CA SER A 4 -5.65 1.47 3.30
C SER A 4 -6.25 1.02 1.97
N PHE A 5 -5.66 0.00 1.38
CA PHE A 5 -6.13 -0.60 0.14
C PHE A 5 -6.63 -2.01 0.43
N VAL A 6 -7.83 -2.31 -0.04
CA VAL A 6 -8.44 -3.64 0.04
C VAL A 6 -8.54 -4.18 -1.37
N SER A 7 -7.81 -5.26 -1.65
CA SER A 7 -7.73 -5.84 -3.00
C SER A 7 -7.38 -7.32 -2.92
N LEU A 8 -7.88 -8.11 -3.86
CA LEU A 8 -7.46 -9.51 -4.03
C LEU A 8 -6.02 -9.65 -4.54
N PHE A 9 -5.46 -8.57 -5.11
CA PHE A 9 -4.14 -8.54 -5.74
C PHE A 9 -3.34 -7.30 -5.31
N PRO A 10 -2.94 -7.19 -4.02
CA PRO A 10 -2.20 -6.03 -3.51
C PRO A 10 -0.86 -5.81 -4.21
N ASN A 11 -0.22 -6.88 -4.69
CA ASN A 11 1.03 -6.87 -5.44
C ASN A 11 0.98 -6.06 -6.75
N LEU A 12 -0.21 -5.87 -7.34
CA LEU A 12 -0.39 -5.04 -8.55
C LEU A 12 -0.36 -3.52 -8.25
N MET A 13 -0.26 -3.14 -6.99
CA MET A 13 -0.32 -1.73 -6.58
C MET A 13 0.87 -1.30 -5.74
N GLU A 14 1.51 -2.21 -5.01
CA GLU A 14 2.63 -1.90 -4.12
C GLU A 14 3.79 -1.19 -4.81
N PHE A 15 4.08 -1.56 -6.07
CA PHE A 15 5.22 -1.02 -6.82
C PHE A 15 5.10 0.48 -7.12
N TYR A 16 3.90 1.04 -7.22
CA TYR A 16 3.72 2.49 -7.41
C TYR A 16 4.33 3.33 -6.29
N PHE A 17 4.47 2.73 -5.10
CA PHE A 17 5.00 3.40 -3.92
C PHE A 17 6.48 3.06 -3.65
N GLN A 18 7.15 2.40 -4.59
CA GLN A 18 8.56 2.05 -4.51
C GLN A 18 9.47 3.00 -5.29
N ASP A 19 8.90 3.82 -6.20
CA ASP A 19 9.68 4.74 -7.02
C ASP A 19 9.28 6.22 -6.89
N SER A 20 10.19 7.09 -7.38
CA SER A 20 9.93 8.51 -7.62
C SER A 20 9.43 9.28 -6.39
N ILE A 21 8.48 10.20 -6.58
CA ILE A 21 7.94 11.09 -5.54
C ILE A 21 7.26 10.33 -4.41
N LEU A 22 6.60 9.20 -4.70
CA LEU A 22 5.86 8.42 -3.71
C LEU A 22 6.81 7.64 -2.80
N ALA A 23 7.90 7.10 -3.34
CA ALA A 23 8.96 6.48 -2.53
C ALA A 23 9.61 7.48 -1.57
N ARG A 24 10.01 8.65 -2.08
CA ARG A 24 10.62 9.71 -1.26
C ARG A 24 9.66 10.21 -0.17
N ALA A 25 8.37 10.34 -0.49
CA ALA A 25 7.37 10.74 0.49
C ALA A 25 7.10 9.66 1.56
N LYS A 26 7.22 8.37 1.19
CA LYS A 26 7.18 7.24 2.12
C LYS A 26 8.41 7.23 3.05
N GLU A 27 9.61 7.45 2.52
CA GLU A 27 10.86 7.59 3.29
C GLU A 27 10.80 8.75 4.28
N LYS A 28 10.25 9.90 3.84
CA LYS A 28 9.97 11.07 4.69
C LYS A 28 8.79 10.87 5.64
N LYS A 29 8.16 9.69 5.65
CA LYS A 29 7.03 9.32 6.51
C LYS A 29 5.82 10.27 6.42
N LEU A 30 5.61 10.89 5.25
CA LEU A 30 4.50 11.81 5.02
C LEU A 30 3.14 11.08 4.98
N PHE A 31 3.16 9.81 4.58
CA PHE A 31 2.01 8.92 4.63
C PHE A 31 2.38 7.48 5.03
N LYS A 32 1.36 6.70 5.37
CA LYS A 32 1.43 5.26 5.63
C LYS A 32 0.49 4.52 4.69
N LEU A 33 0.90 3.34 4.25
CA LEU A 33 0.13 2.45 3.40
C LEU A 33 -0.13 1.14 4.12
N ASN A 34 -1.36 0.67 4.04
CA ASN A 34 -1.74 -0.68 4.44
C ASN A 34 -2.40 -1.38 3.25
N PHE A 35 -2.08 -2.65 3.05
CA PHE A 35 -2.71 -3.50 2.06
C PHE A 35 -3.40 -4.66 2.78
N TYR A 36 -4.62 -4.98 2.38
CA TYR A 36 -5.42 -6.06 2.95
C TYR A 36 -5.95 -6.93 1.82
N ASN A 37 -5.70 -8.23 1.87
CA ASN A 37 -6.33 -9.19 0.99
C ASN A 37 -7.61 -9.73 1.66
N PRO A 38 -8.80 -9.53 1.07
CA PRO A 38 -10.04 -10.09 1.62
C PRO A 38 -9.98 -11.60 1.88
N ARG A 39 -9.16 -12.36 1.14
CA ARG A 39 -8.98 -13.81 1.35
C ARG A 39 -8.37 -14.16 2.70
N ASP A 40 -7.61 -13.24 3.30
CA ASP A 40 -7.05 -13.43 4.65
C ASP A 40 -8.16 -13.46 5.73
N PHE A 41 -9.38 -13.05 5.38
CA PHE A 41 -10.52 -12.91 6.28
C PHE A 41 -11.67 -13.88 5.97
N SER A 42 -11.52 -14.76 4.97
CA SER A 42 -12.47 -15.85 4.70
C SER A 42 -12.07 -17.11 5.46
N LYS A 43 -12.98 -17.65 6.28
CA LYS A 43 -12.89 -18.98 6.90
C LYS A 43 -13.37 -20.07 5.95
#